data_AF-A0A1J6IDD8-F1
#
_entry.id   AF-A0A1J6IDD8-F1
#
_cell.length_a   1.000
_cell.length_b   1.000
_cell.length_c   1.000
_cell.angle_alpha   90.00
_cell.angle_beta   90.00
_cell.angle_gamma   90.00
#
_symmetry.space_group_name_H-M   'P 1'
#
loop_
_entity.id
_entity.type
_entity.pdbx_description
1 polymer ?
#
loop_
_entity_poly.entity_id
_entity_poly.type
_entity_poly.pdbx_seq_one_letter_code
_entity_poly.pdbx_strand_id
1 'polypeptide(L)'
;MDISVVAGIEARESMFGPSVALAIGAKFVPLRKPRKLPGKVIAESYEMEYGKDCLEMHVGVLQQGDKAVILNDLVATGGTLSATIKLLERMGDEVVECGCVIGVLEVKGQSMLKGKPLYILVEPRELEDFL
;
A
#
# COMPACT_ATOMS: atom_id res chain seq x y z
N MET A 1 3.82 -9.15 -17.02
CA MET A 1 2.72 -8.80 -16.09
C MET A 1 2.15 -7.47 -16.57
N ASP A 2 0.82 -7.35 -16.58
CA ASP A 2 0.11 -6.16 -17.03
C ASP A 2 -0.21 -5.31 -15.81
N ILE A 3 0.77 -4.55 -15.29
CA ILE A 3 0.61 -3.64 -14.15
C ILE A 3 0.61 -2.22 -14.69
N SER A 4 -0.47 -1.48 -14.45
CA SER A 4 -0.63 -0.10 -14.92
C SER A 4 -0.46 0.94 -13.81
N VAL A 5 -0.48 0.52 -12.54
CA VAL A 5 -0.45 1.40 -11.37
C VAL A 5 0.48 0.87 -10.28
N VAL A 6 1.28 1.77 -9.70
CA VAL A 6 2.02 1.56 -8.46
C VAL A 6 1.49 2.54 -7.42
N ALA A 7 0.84 2.02 -6.39
CA ALA A 7 0.28 2.79 -5.29
C ALA A 7 1.28 2.84 -4.13
N GLY A 8 1.69 4.03 -3.69
CA GLY A 8 2.63 4.22 -2.57
C GLY A 8 1.95 4.89 -1.37
N ILE A 9 2.09 4.32 -0.16
CA ILE A 9 1.49 4.80 1.09
C ILE A 9 2.46 5.66 1.92
N GLU A 10 2.25 6.97 2.01
CA GLU A 10 3.12 7.98 2.68
C GLU A 10 3.98 7.49 3.87
N ALA A 11 5.24 7.93 4.06
CA ALA A 11 6.03 8.88 3.26
C ALA A 11 7.33 8.29 2.66
N ARG A 12 7.84 7.19 3.22
CA ARG A 12 9.17 6.64 2.94
C ARG A 12 9.22 5.90 1.60
N GLU A 13 8.12 5.35 1.17
CA GLU A 13 7.87 4.78 -0.14
C GLU A 13 7.93 5.78 -1.29
N SER A 14 7.83 7.09 -1.04
CA SER A 14 8.18 8.10 -2.05
C SER A 14 9.63 7.97 -2.55
N MET A 15 10.52 7.33 -1.78
CA MET A 15 11.91 7.07 -2.17
C MET A 15 12.06 6.00 -3.26
N PHE A 16 11.09 5.09 -3.43
CA PHE A 16 11.23 3.95 -4.34
C PHE A 16 9.99 3.65 -5.20
N GLY A 17 8.79 3.99 -4.75
CA GLY A 17 7.55 3.79 -5.50
C GLY A 17 7.56 4.42 -6.90
N PRO A 18 7.94 5.70 -7.04
CA PRO A 18 8.08 6.34 -8.36
C PRO A 18 9.12 5.66 -9.26
N SER A 19 10.23 5.18 -8.68
CA SER A 19 11.28 4.49 -9.43
C SER A 19 10.80 3.13 -9.95
N VAL A 20 10.05 2.38 -9.15
CA VAL A 20 9.43 1.11 -9.57
C VAL A 20 8.38 1.37 -10.66
N ALA A 21 7.51 2.37 -10.48
CA ALA A 21 6.51 2.75 -11.48
C ALA A 21 7.16 3.11 -12.82
N LEU A 22 8.22 3.92 -12.78
CA LEU A 22 8.98 4.31 -13.97
C LEU A 22 9.61 3.09 -14.66
N ALA A 23 10.21 2.17 -13.89
CA ALA A 23 10.87 0.99 -14.43
C ALA A 23 9.91 0.04 -15.17
N ILE A 24 8.64 -0.02 -14.75
CA ILE A 24 7.62 -0.88 -15.37
C ILE A 24 6.68 -0.15 -16.34
N GLY A 25 6.87 1.17 -16.53
CA GLY A 25 6.01 1.98 -17.40
C GLY A 25 4.59 2.22 -16.85
N ALA A 26 4.43 2.23 -15.53
CA ALA A 26 3.16 2.43 -14.84
C ALA A 26 3.00 3.85 -14.27
N LYS A 27 1.76 4.21 -13.91
CA LYS A 27 1.46 5.42 -13.15
C LYS A 27 1.89 5.23 -11.69
N PHE A 28 2.46 6.26 -11.07
CA PHE A 28 2.63 6.28 -9.62
C PHE A 28 1.47 7.05 -8.98
N VAL A 29 0.81 6.45 -7.98
CA VAL A 29 -0.31 7.06 -7.25
C VAL A 29 0.02 7.14 -5.76
N PRO A 30 0.22 8.34 -5.20
CA PRO A 30 0.47 8.51 -3.78
C PRO A 30 -0.82 8.44 -2.97
N LEU A 31 -0.80 7.65 -1.90
CA LEU A 31 -1.76 7.68 -0.81
C LEU A 31 -1.14 8.41 0.35
N ARG A 32 -1.86 9.38 0.91
CA ARG A 32 -1.30 10.27 1.94
C ARG A 32 -2.21 10.40 3.13
N LYS A 33 -1.66 10.88 4.24
CA LYS A 33 -2.47 11.29 5.39
C LYS A 33 -3.38 12.46 5.04
N PRO A 34 -4.46 12.71 5.82
CA PRO A 34 -5.43 13.72 5.50
C PRO A 34 -4.83 15.11 5.30
N ARG A 35 -5.38 15.85 4.33
CA ARG A 35 -5.02 17.25 4.03
C ARG A 35 -3.62 17.43 3.42
N LYS A 36 -2.98 16.35 2.95
CA LYS A 36 -1.69 16.42 2.22
C LYS A 36 -1.84 16.47 0.71
N LEU A 37 -2.99 16.04 0.18
CA LEU A 37 -3.29 15.99 -1.25
C LEU A 37 -4.17 17.20 -1.66
N PRO A 38 -3.83 17.93 -2.75
CA PRO A 38 -4.60 19.09 -3.20
C PRO A 38 -5.82 18.74 -4.06
N GLY A 39 -7.01 19.29 -3.76
CA GLY A 39 -8.20 19.06 -4.58
C GLY A 39 -9.05 17.90 -4.08
N LYS A 40 -9.78 17.22 -4.97
CA LYS A 40 -10.77 16.20 -4.57
C LYS A 40 -10.08 14.87 -4.23
N VAL A 41 -10.45 14.32 -3.08
CA VAL A 41 -9.93 13.05 -2.55
C VAL A 41 -11.06 12.13 -2.11
N ILE A 42 -10.78 10.83 -2.07
CA ILE A 42 -11.52 9.83 -1.29
C ILE A 42 -10.65 9.38 -0.12
N ALA A 43 -11.30 8.99 0.97
CA ALA A 43 -10.64 8.64 2.22
C ALA A 43 -11.10 7.27 2.72
N GLU A 44 -10.21 6.60 3.45
CA GLU A 44 -10.46 5.32 4.12
C GLU A 44 -9.75 5.32 5.48
N SER A 45 -10.51 5.08 6.55
CA SER A 45 -9.98 4.97 7.90
C SER A 45 -9.54 3.54 8.21
N TYR A 46 -8.50 3.41 9.04
CA TYR A 46 -8.02 2.12 9.53
C TYR A 46 -7.68 2.20 11.02
N GLU A 47 -7.77 1.03 11.67
CA GLU A 47 -7.44 0.88 13.09
C GLU A 47 -5.91 0.80 13.25
N MET A 48 -5.43 1.44 14.31
CA MET A 48 -4.08 1.31 14.84
C MET A 48 -4.14 0.58 16.18
N GLU A 49 -2.98 0.25 16.77
CA GLU A 49 -2.94 -0.26 18.15
C GLU A 49 -3.59 0.72 19.14
N TYR A 50 -3.40 2.02 18.91
CA TYR A 50 -3.98 3.09 19.71
C TYR A 50 -4.73 4.08 18.81
N GLY A 51 -6.00 3.78 18.54
CA GLY A 51 -6.93 4.68 17.85
C GLY A 51 -7.04 4.41 16.35
N LYS A 52 -7.37 5.47 15.61
CA LYS A 52 -7.68 5.41 14.17
C LYS A 52 -6.85 6.43 13.42
N ASP A 53 -6.46 6.06 12.21
CA ASP A 53 -5.87 6.99 11.25
C ASP A 53 -6.57 6.82 9.90
N CYS A 54 -6.19 7.61 8.91
CA CYS A 54 -6.87 7.72 7.63
C CYS A 54 -5.87 7.88 6.49
N LEU A 55 -6.20 7.29 5.33
CA LEU A 55 -5.50 7.53 4.07
C LEU A 55 -6.42 8.20 3.07
N GLU A 56 -5.86 9.12 2.29
CA GLU A 56 -6.50 9.83 1.20
C GLU A 56 -5.83 9.50 -0.14
N MET A 57 -6.64 9.45 -1.19
CA MET A 57 -6.22 9.27 -2.58
C MET A 57 -7.01 10.22 -3.49
N HIS A 58 -6.38 10.76 -4.53
CA HIS A 58 -7.07 11.63 -5.48
C HIS A 58 -8.15 10.90 -6.28
N VAL A 59 -9.27 11.59 -6.49
CA VAL A 59 -10.33 11.10 -7.39
C VAL A 59 -9.90 11.28 -8.84
N GLY A 60 -10.05 10.24 -9.66
CA GLY A 60 -9.82 10.30 -11.10
C GLY A 60 -8.37 10.07 -11.54
N VAL A 61 -7.47 9.68 -10.62
CA VAL A 61 -6.10 9.26 -10.97
C VAL A 61 -6.01 7.85 -11.54
N LEU A 62 -7.09 7.09 -11.44
CA LEU A 62 -7.22 5.69 -11.84
C LEU A 62 -8.32 5.54 -12.89
N GLN A 63 -8.19 4.54 -13.75
CA GLN A 63 -9.20 4.11 -14.71
C GLN A 63 -9.70 2.74 -14.32
N GLN A 64 -11.02 2.54 -14.33
CA GLN A 64 -11.63 1.26 -13.98
C GLN A 64 -10.96 0.09 -14.71
N GLY A 65 -10.56 -0.93 -13.96
CA GLY A 65 -9.81 -2.08 -14.47
C GLY A 65 -8.30 -1.89 -14.48
N ASP A 66 -7.76 -0.78 -13.97
CA ASP A 66 -6.33 -0.62 -13.75
C ASP A 66 -5.84 -1.74 -12.80
N LYS A 67 -4.65 -2.27 -13.07
CA LYS A 67 -4.00 -3.31 -12.27
C LYS A 67 -2.91 -2.68 -11.42
N ALA A 68 -3.14 -2.69 -10.12
CA ALA A 68 -2.32 -1.99 -9.16
C ALA A 68 -1.46 -2.94 -8.32
N VAL A 69 -0.21 -2.54 -8.10
CA VAL A 69 0.60 -3.06 -7.00
C VAL A 69 0.71 -1.99 -5.92
N ILE A 70 0.60 -2.41 -4.66
CA ILE A 70 0.74 -1.51 -3.51
C ILE A 70 2.15 -1.67 -2.95
N LEU A 71 2.85 -0.56 -2.72
CA LEU A 71 4.18 -0.54 -2.12
C LEU A 71 4.16 0.21 -0.80
N ASN A 72 4.77 -0.40 0.21
CA ASN A 72 5.06 0.24 1.49
C ASN A 72 6.48 -0.06 1.94
N ASP A 73 7.04 0.75 2.82
CA ASP A 73 8.38 0.48 3.35
C ASP A 73 8.34 -0.63 4.41
N LEU A 74 7.34 -0.62 5.29
CA LEU A 74 7.22 -1.54 6.40
C LEU A 74 5.79 -2.01 6.59
N VAL A 75 5.61 -3.31 6.81
CA VAL A 75 4.33 -3.86 7.24
C VAL A 75 4.43 -4.47 8.64
N ALA A 76 3.52 -4.03 9.53
CA ALA A 76 3.36 -4.55 10.89
C ALA A 76 1.98 -5.20 11.10
N THR A 77 0.90 -4.44 11.06
CA THR A 77 -0.47 -5.00 11.20
C THR A 77 -1.19 -5.20 9.87
N GLY A 78 -0.69 -4.58 8.80
CA GLY A 78 -1.35 -4.56 7.48
C GLY A 78 -2.52 -3.58 7.36
N GLY A 79 -2.81 -2.77 8.39
CA GLY A 79 -3.94 -1.82 8.37
C GLY A 79 -3.88 -0.80 7.22
N THR A 80 -2.71 -0.23 6.97
CA THR A 80 -2.49 0.72 5.86
C THR A 80 -2.65 0.08 4.49
N LEU A 81 -2.11 -1.13 4.31
CA LEU A 81 -2.29 -1.92 3.09
C LEU A 81 -3.77 -2.23 2.85
N SER A 82 -4.49 -2.67 3.89
CA SER A 82 -5.93 -2.97 3.80
C SER A 82 -6.76 -1.73 3.43
N ALA A 83 -6.47 -0.57 4.03
CA ALA A 83 -7.12 0.70 3.66
C ALA A 83 -6.84 1.08 2.20
N THR A 84 -5.60 0.89 1.75
CA THR A 84 -5.19 1.14 0.37
C THR A 84 -5.92 0.24 -0.61
N ILE A 85 -6.02 -1.07 -0.30
CA ILE A 85 -6.79 -2.03 -1.10
C ILE A 85 -8.23 -1.55 -1.27
N LYS A 86 -8.88 -1.15 -0.18
CA LYS A 86 -10.26 -0.64 -0.24
C LYS A 86 -10.40 0.63 -1.09
N LEU A 87 -9.44 1.56 -1.00
CA LEU A 87 -9.47 2.79 -1.80
C LEU A 87 -9.36 2.49 -3.30
N LEU A 88 -8.45 1.60 -3.69
CA LEU A 88 -8.27 1.18 -5.09
C LEU A 88 -9.49 0.40 -5.60
N GLU A 89 -9.98 -0.59 -4.85
CA GLU A 89 -11.15 -1.39 -5.24
C GLU A 89 -12.43 -0.54 -5.37
N ARG A 90 -12.59 0.50 -4.55
CA ARG A 90 -13.71 1.46 -4.66
C ARG A 90 -13.68 2.27 -5.95
N MET A 91 -12.52 2.37 -6.60
CA MET A 91 -12.37 3.01 -7.91
C MET A 91 -12.53 2.00 -9.07
N GLY A 92 -12.74 0.71 -8.76
CA GLY A 92 -12.93 -0.35 -9.74
C GLY A 92 -11.62 -0.99 -10.21
N ASP A 93 -10.54 -0.82 -9.45
CA ASP A 93 -9.21 -1.31 -9.81
C ASP A 93 -8.93 -2.68 -9.19
N GLU A 94 -8.09 -3.46 -9.86
CA GLU A 94 -7.63 -4.75 -9.39
C GLU A 94 -6.30 -4.59 -8.65
N VAL A 95 -6.31 -4.79 -7.33
CA VAL A 95 -5.04 -4.96 -6.61
C VAL A 95 -4.49 -6.35 -6.90
N VAL A 96 -3.32 -6.41 -7.53
CA VAL A 96 -2.65 -7.67 -7.90
C VAL A 96 -1.81 -8.20 -6.74
N GLU A 97 -1.02 -7.33 -6.10
CA GLU A 97 -0.08 -7.70 -5.04
C GLU A 97 0.25 -6.49 -4.14
N CYS A 98 0.60 -6.78 -2.89
CA CYS A 98 1.24 -5.84 -1.97
C CYS A 98 2.74 -6.19 -1.85
N GLY A 99 3.61 -5.20 -1.89
CA GLY A 99 5.05 -5.33 -1.67
C GLY A 99 5.50 -4.46 -0.50
N CYS A 100 6.35 -5.01 0.37
CA CYS A 100 6.96 -4.29 1.48
C CYS A 100 8.48 -4.49 1.51
N VAL A 101 9.23 -3.44 1.85
CA VAL A 101 10.68 -3.57 2.02
C VAL A 101 10.99 -4.43 3.25
N ILE A 102 10.31 -4.14 4.37
CA ILE A 102 10.48 -4.84 5.65
C ILE A 102 9.11 -5.35 6.12
N GLY A 103 9.05 -6.54 6.70
CA GLY A 103 7.83 -7.02 7.36
C GLY A 103 8.15 -7.73 8.66
N VAL A 104 7.27 -7.66 9.65
CA VAL A 104 7.46 -8.36 10.94
C VAL A 104 6.83 -9.76 10.86
N LEU A 105 7.42 -10.78 11.50
CA LEU A 105 7.02 -12.19 11.38
C LEU A 105 5.52 -12.47 11.69
N GLU A 106 4.88 -11.60 12.46
CA GLU A 106 3.47 -11.69 12.85
C GLU A 106 2.49 -11.22 11.76
N VAL A 107 2.96 -10.58 10.67
CA VAL A 107 2.09 -10.10 9.57
C VAL A 107 1.62 -11.25 8.66
N LYS A 108 1.44 -12.46 9.19
CA LYS A 108 0.78 -13.57 8.48
C LYS A 108 -0.75 -13.42 8.46
N GLY A 109 -1.25 -12.17 8.49
CA GLY A 109 -2.65 -11.84 8.32
C GLY A 109 -3.06 -11.75 6.85
N GLN A 110 -3.00 -12.85 6.10
CA GLN A 110 -3.58 -12.91 4.74
C GLN A 110 -5.08 -12.53 4.74
N SER A 111 -5.76 -12.71 5.87
CA SER A 111 -7.15 -12.29 6.09
C SER A 111 -7.33 -10.78 5.95
N MET A 112 -6.38 -9.97 6.45
CA MET A 112 -6.48 -8.50 6.44
C MET A 112 -6.28 -7.90 5.06
N LEU A 113 -5.52 -8.59 4.20
CA LEU A 113 -5.25 -8.20 2.82
C LEU A 113 -6.28 -8.77 1.85
N LYS A 114 -7.44 -9.28 2.32
CA LYS A 114 -8.48 -9.89 1.48
C LYS A 114 -7.94 -10.98 0.54
N GLY A 115 -6.93 -11.74 0.98
CA GLY A 115 -6.29 -12.78 0.15
C GLY A 115 -5.34 -12.25 -0.93
N LYS A 116 -5.01 -10.95 -0.95
CA LYS A 116 -3.98 -10.42 -1.85
C LYS A 116 -2.60 -10.91 -1.40
N PRO A 117 -1.73 -11.35 -2.35
CA PRO A 117 -0.36 -11.73 -2.05
C PRO A 117 0.40 -10.57 -1.40
N LEU A 118 1.33 -10.92 -0.50
CA LEU A 118 2.24 -9.99 0.15
C LEU A 118 3.68 -10.47 -0.08
N TYR A 119 4.46 -9.66 -0.79
CA TYR A 119 5.90 -9.85 -0.96
C TYR A 119 6.66 -9.01 0.06
N ILE A 120 7.66 -9.59 0.73
CA ILE A 120 8.51 -8.92 1.71
C ILE A 120 9.96 -9.06 1.24
N LEU A 121 10.64 -7.94 0.99
CA LEU A 121 12.01 -7.95 0.46
C LEU A 121 13.04 -8.35 1.51
N VAL A 122 12.87 -7.88 2.74
CA VAL A 122 13.76 -8.14 3.88
C VAL A 122 12.93 -8.66 5.05
N GLU A 123 13.13 -9.93 5.38
CA GLU A 123 12.54 -10.56 6.57
C GLU A 123 13.50 -10.37 7.76
N PRO A 124 13.00 -9.97 8.95
CA PRO A 124 13.80 -9.88 10.15
C PRO A 124 14.29 -11.28 10.52
N ARG A 125 15.57 -11.37 10.92
CA ARG A 125 16.11 -12.57 11.57
C ARG A 125 15.36 -12.78 12.88
N GLU A 126 15.22 -14.03 13.29
CA GLU A 126 14.53 -14.37 14.53
C GLU A 126 15.08 -13.53 15.70
N LEU A 127 14.18 -12.99 16.52
CA LEU A 127 14.53 -12.15 17.67
C LEU A 127 15.45 -12.87 18.69
N GLU A 128 15.59 -14.19 18.57
CA GLU A 128 16.52 -15.02 19.34
C GLU A 128 17.99 -14.65 19.11
N ASP A 129 18.34 -14.04 17.96
CA ASP A 129 19.71 -13.63 17.65
C ASP A 129 20.14 -12.29 18.33
N PHE A 130 19.22 -11.61 19.02
CA PHE A 130 19.45 -10.29 19.64
C PHE A 130 19.26 -10.29 21.17
N LEU A 131 19.00 -11.44 21.79
CA LEU A 131 18.93 -11.65 23.25
C LEU A 131 20.08 -12.55 23.71
#